data_AF-A0A315XE53-F1
#
_entry.id   AF-A0A315XE53-F1
#
_cell.length_a   1.000
_cell.length_b   1.000
_cell.length_c   1.000
_cell.angle_alpha   90.00
_cell.angle_beta   90.00
_cell.angle_gamma   90.00
#
_symmetry.space_group_name_H-M   'P 1'
#
loop_
_entity.id
_entity.type
_entity.pdbx_description
1 polymer ?
#
loop_
_entity_poly.entity_id
_entity_poly.type
_entity_poly.pdbx_seq_one_letter_code
_entity_poly.pdbx_strand_id
1 'polypeptide(L)'
;MGVDLGDFFDRKEIEFSHLKGKVIAIDAFNILYQFLSIIRQRDGTPLIDSHGEITSHLSGFLYRTTNLIEEGIKPVYVFDGTPPVFKNNTIEERQKIRAKAQEKWDDARTRGDDLEAFKHAQASSRIKGNMIEDTKRLLEYMGIAQVQAPSEGEAQASSMVKDGKAYAAGSQDYDALLFGAPIVVRNLAVTGKKKLAGKSIFVDVKPELIELGKGLEALGISREQLVDIALLVGTDYNKGIKGIGPKKALKLIKKHGRIEDALCELKMEIKNLHEIKNLFLDPDVTPEYDLKWKKPDSKAIMKFLCDEHDFSEVRVSKAVERLIQASDEGQKTLDRWF
;
A
#
# COMPACT_ATOMS: atom_id res chain seq x y z
N MET A 1 -10.15 -3.27 -2.07
CA MET A 1 -8.71 -3.30 -2.36
C MET A 1 -8.27 -4.67 -1.91
N GLY A 2 -7.60 -5.40 -2.80
CA GLY A 2 -7.06 -6.74 -2.57
C GLY A 2 -8.07 -7.89 -2.46
N VAL A 3 -7.54 -9.09 -2.57
CA VAL A 3 -8.22 -10.35 -2.22
C VAL A 3 -8.29 -10.46 -0.70
N ASP A 4 -9.46 -10.75 -0.13
CA ASP A 4 -9.58 -10.98 1.31
C ASP A 4 -9.09 -12.38 1.68
N LEU A 5 -7.78 -12.48 1.94
CA LEU A 5 -7.10 -13.69 2.40
C LEU A 5 -6.70 -13.59 3.88
N GLY A 6 -7.26 -12.63 4.63
CA GLY A 6 -6.79 -12.34 5.98
C GLY A 6 -6.93 -13.49 6.99
N ASP A 7 -7.90 -14.37 6.77
CA ASP A 7 -8.14 -15.55 7.61
C ASP A 7 -7.11 -16.68 7.38
N PHE A 8 -6.30 -16.60 6.31
CA PHE A 8 -5.35 -17.65 5.94
C PHE A 8 -3.97 -17.47 6.56
N PHE A 9 -3.66 -16.25 6.97
CA PHE A 9 -2.33 -15.89 7.45
C PHE A 9 -2.41 -15.47 8.91
N ASP A 10 -1.51 -16.05 9.70
CA ASP A 10 -1.26 -15.54 11.04
C ASP A 10 -0.61 -14.15 10.94
N ARG A 11 -1.15 -13.21 11.71
CA ARG A 11 -0.74 -11.80 11.70
C ARG A 11 -0.08 -11.51 13.03
N LYS A 12 1.26 -11.56 13.03
CA LYS A 12 2.02 -11.31 14.24
C LYS A 12 2.15 -9.81 14.46
N GLU A 13 1.54 -9.29 15.52
CA GLU A 13 1.79 -7.92 15.97
C GLU A 13 3.26 -7.76 16.36
N ILE A 14 3.90 -6.70 15.85
CA ILE A 14 5.28 -6.34 16.17
C ILE A 14 5.37 -4.86 16.53
N GLU A 15 6.44 -4.48 17.21
CA GLU A 15 6.81 -3.08 17.43
C GLU A 15 7.71 -2.58 16.30
N PHE A 16 7.71 -1.27 16.01
CA PHE A 16 8.58 -0.68 14.99
C PHE A 16 10.07 -0.98 15.21
N SER A 17 10.49 -1.13 16.46
CA SER A 17 11.85 -1.52 16.84
C SER A 17 12.30 -2.87 16.24
N HIS A 18 11.37 -3.78 15.91
CA HIS A 18 11.68 -5.05 15.22
C HIS A 18 12.16 -4.84 13.78
N LEU A 19 11.80 -3.71 13.18
CA LEU A 19 12.16 -3.33 11.81
C LEU A 19 13.38 -2.40 11.77
N LYS A 20 13.99 -2.10 12.92
CA LYS A 20 15.16 -1.22 12.99
C LYS A 20 16.30 -1.76 12.12
N GLY A 21 16.85 -0.89 11.28
CA GLY A 21 17.90 -1.19 10.31
C GLY A 21 17.45 -1.99 9.09
N LYS A 22 16.18 -2.39 9.01
CA LYS A 22 15.64 -3.17 7.89
C LYS A 22 15.20 -2.27 6.74
N VAL A 23 15.46 -2.73 5.51
CA VAL A 23 14.93 -2.12 4.29
C VAL A 23 13.52 -2.65 4.05
N ILE A 24 12.54 -1.76 3.86
CA ILE A 24 11.15 -2.14 3.61
C ILE A 24 10.73 -1.58 2.26
N ALA A 25 10.32 -2.45 1.34
CA ALA A 25 9.85 -2.07 0.00
C ALA A 25 8.35 -1.79 0.04
N ILE A 26 7.99 -0.52 0.08
CA ILE A 26 6.64 -0.06 0.36
C ILE A 26 5.92 0.26 -0.96
N ASP A 27 4.73 -0.29 -1.15
CA ASP A 27 3.85 0.09 -2.26
C ASP A 27 3.41 1.55 -2.10
N ALA A 28 3.87 2.41 -3.01
CA ALA A 28 3.59 3.83 -2.99
C ALA A 28 2.10 4.15 -3.24
N PHE A 29 1.43 3.41 -4.14
CA PHE A 29 0.03 3.63 -4.47
C PHE A 29 -0.88 3.21 -3.31
N ASN A 30 -0.62 2.06 -2.71
CA ASN A 30 -1.35 1.59 -1.52
C ASN A 30 -1.27 2.61 -0.37
N ILE A 31 -0.07 3.15 -0.11
CA ILE A 31 0.16 4.18 0.91
C ILE A 31 -0.48 5.52 0.55
N LEU A 32 -0.37 5.95 -0.70
CA LEU A 32 -0.96 7.20 -1.17
C LEU A 32 -2.49 7.17 -1.00
N TYR A 33 -3.15 6.07 -1.39
CA TYR A 33 -4.59 5.91 -1.14
C TYR A 33 -4.95 5.92 0.34
N GLN A 34 -4.12 5.32 1.21
CA GLN A 34 -4.31 5.41 2.66
C GLN A 34 -4.23 6.86 3.16
N PHE A 35 -3.27 7.64 2.70
CA PHE A 35 -3.14 9.05 3.08
C PHE A 35 -4.33 9.88 2.61
N LEU A 36 -4.77 9.70 1.36
CA LEU A 36 -5.98 10.37 0.86
C LEU A 36 -7.24 9.98 1.63
N SER A 37 -7.33 8.75 2.13
CA SER A 37 -8.48 8.27 2.90
C SER A 37 -8.45 8.74 4.35
N ILE A 38 -7.29 8.79 4.99
CA ILE A 38 -7.15 9.03 6.43
C ILE A 38 -6.90 10.50 6.75
N ILE A 39 -6.11 11.20 5.95
CA ILE A 39 -5.66 12.58 6.22
C ILE A 39 -6.69 13.54 5.63
N ARG A 40 -7.73 13.81 6.41
CA ARG A 40 -8.86 14.67 6.06
C ARG A 40 -9.23 15.57 7.23
N GLN A 41 -9.93 16.66 6.92
CA GLN A 41 -10.62 17.49 7.89
C GLN A 41 -11.81 16.74 8.49
N ARG A 42 -12.44 17.32 9.52
CA ARG A 42 -13.53 16.68 10.27
C ARG A 42 -14.77 16.40 9.40
N ASP A 43 -15.05 17.28 8.44
CA ASP A 43 -16.14 17.17 7.46
C ASP A 43 -15.83 16.20 6.30
N GLY A 44 -14.67 15.53 6.36
CA GLY A 44 -14.18 14.64 5.31
C GLY A 44 -13.49 15.36 4.15
N THR A 45 -13.41 16.70 4.13
CA THR A 45 -12.68 17.44 3.09
C THR A 45 -11.19 17.08 3.17
N PRO A 46 -10.52 16.77 2.05
CA PRO A 46 -9.06 16.56 2.06
C PRO A 46 -8.31 17.83 2.46
N LEU A 47 -7.02 17.69 2.79
CA LEU A 47 -6.15 18.86 2.89
C LEU A 47 -5.94 19.42 1.49
N ILE A 48 -6.04 20.74 1.35
CA ILE A 48 -5.86 21.45 0.09
C ILE A 48 -4.96 22.67 0.30
N ASP A 49 -4.26 23.09 -0.75
CA ASP A 49 -3.55 24.38 -0.80
C ASP A 49 -4.45 25.51 -1.32
N SER A 50 -3.89 26.72 -1.44
CA SER A 50 -4.59 27.91 -1.93
C SER A 50 -5.00 27.83 -3.40
N HIS A 51 -4.36 26.95 -4.19
CA HIS A 51 -4.71 26.67 -5.58
C HIS A 51 -5.83 25.63 -5.71
N GLY A 52 -6.24 25.01 -4.59
CA GLY A 52 -7.27 23.98 -4.54
C GLY A 52 -6.74 22.57 -4.85
N GLU A 53 -5.43 22.38 -4.90
CA GLU A 53 -4.81 21.08 -5.10
C GLU A 53 -4.77 20.28 -3.80
N ILE A 54 -5.00 18.97 -3.87
CA ILE A 54 -5.08 18.12 -2.68
C ILE A 54 -3.68 17.77 -2.17
N THR A 55 -3.35 18.17 -0.94
CA THR A 55 -2.03 18.01 -0.32
C THR A 55 -1.98 16.93 0.78
N SER A 56 -3.09 16.22 1.02
CA SER A 56 -3.17 15.13 2.00
C SER A 56 -2.07 14.08 1.84
N HIS A 57 -1.71 13.76 0.60
CA HIS A 57 -0.67 12.79 0.28
C HIS A 57 0.72 13.30 0.70
N LEU A 58 1.10 14.54 0.36
CA LEU A 58 2.38 15.16 0.75
C LEU A 58 2.55 15.20 2.27
N SER A 59 1.48 15.56 2.99
CA SER A 59 1.46 15.53 4.46
C SER A 59 1.77 14.12 4.96
N GLY A 60 1.07 13.11 4.44
CA GLY A 60 1.30 11.71 4.82
C GLY A 60 2.74 11.26 4.55
N PHE A 61 3.26 11.52 3.35
CA PHE A 61 4.62 11.13 2.97
C PHE A 61 5.68 11.84 3.81
N LEU A 62 5.55 13.13 4.09
CA LEU A 62 6.49 13.83 4.97
C LEU A 62 6.49 13.18 6.37
N TYR A 63 5.37 13.21 7.07
CA TYR A 63 5.35 12.87 8.48
C TYR A 63 5.51 11.37 8.74
N ARG A 64 4.90 10.50 7.91
CA ARG A 64 5.00 9.05 8.13
C ARG A 64 6.36 8.51 7.75
N THR A 65 6.96 8.99 6.66
CA THR A 65 8.30 8.58 6.28
C THR A 65 9.33 9.04 7.30
N THR A 66 9.22 10.28 7.81
CA THR A 66 10.07 10.74 8.92
C THR A 66 9.96 9.82 10.14
N ASN A 67 8.74 9.46 10.56
CA ASN A 67 8.57 8.55 11.70
C ASN A 67 9.21 7.16 11.46
N LEU A 68 9.08 6.60 10.25
CA LEU A 68 9.72 5.32 9.92
C LEU A 68 11.25 5.41 10.06
N ILE A 69 11.84 6.51 9.58
CA ILE A 69 13.29 6.72 9.62
C ILE A 69 13.79 6.95 11.04
N GLU A 70 13.03 7.64 11.89
CA GLU A 70 13.33 7.78 13.33
C GLU A 70 13.34 6.45 14.06
N GLU A 71 12.47 5.52 13.68
CA GLU A 71 12.49 4.13 14.17
C GLU A 71 13.66 3.31 13.60
N GLY A 72 14.48 3.93 12.75
CA GLY A 72 15.64 3.34 12.09
C GLY A 72 15.29 2.44 10.91
N ILE A 73 14.06 2.52 10.39
CA ILE A 73 13.62 1.77 9.20
C ILE A 73 14.15 2.47 7.96
N LYS A 74 14.51 1.69 6.93
CA LYS A 74 14.97 2.21 5.63
C LYS A 74 13.88 2.01 4.58
N PRO A 75 12.92 2.94 4.45
CA PRO A 75 11.85 2.80 3.47
C PRO A 75 12.38 2.99 2.05
N VAL A 76 11.94 2.15 1.12
CA VAL A 76 12.03 2.38 -0.32
C VAL A 76 10.63 2.33 -0.89
N TYR A 77 10.23 3.38 -1.62
CA TYR A 77 8.89 3.46 -2.22
C TYR A 77 8.90 2.91 -3.64
N VAL A 78 8.00 1.97 -3.91
CA VAL A 78 7.86 1.33 -5.22
C VAL A 78 6.59 1.88 -5.88
N PHE A 79 6.75 2.55 -7.01
CA PHE A 79 5.65 3.11 -7.79
C PHE A 79 5.24 2.17 -8.92
N ASP A 80 3.94 2.03 -9.14
CA ASP A 80 3.38 1.32 -10.29
C ASP A 80 3.84 1.95 -11.60
N GLY A 81 4.06 1.09 -12.60
CA GLY A 81 4.23 1.43 -14.00
C GLY A 81 2.93 1.26 -14.78
N THR A 82 3.00 0.60 -15.93
CA THR A 82 1.82 0.42 -16.78
C THR A 82 0.96 -0.74 -16.26
N PRO A 83 -0.32 -0.51 -15.94
CA PRO A 83 -1.19 -1.58 -15.47
C PRO A 83 -1.48 -2.58 -16.60
N PRO A 84 -1.67 -3.88 -16.28
CA PRO A 84 -2.02 -4.88 -17.30
C PRO A 84 -3.42 -4.64 -17.86
N VAL A 85 -3.63 -4.97 -19.14
CA VAL A 85 -4.85 -4.66 -19.91
C VAL A 85 -6.13 -5.15 -19.22
N PHE A 86 -6.09 -6.33 -18.62
CA PHE A 86 -7.25 -6.91 -17.94
C PHE A 86 -7.63 -6.20 -16.62
N LYS A 87 -6.79 -5.31 -16.10
CA LYS A 87 -7.12 -4.43 -14.96
C LYS A 87 -8.04 -3.28 -15.35
N ASN A 88 -8.19 -2.96 -16.65
CA ASN A 88 -9.00 -1.84 -17.13
C ASN A 88 -10.45 -1.91 -16.64
N ASN A 89 -11.07 -3.09 -16.68
CA ASN A 89 -12.44 -3.28 -16.19
C ASN A 89 -12.57 -2.91 -14.70
N THR A 90 -11.61 -3.34 -13.89
CA THR A 90 -11.58 -3.03 -12.45
C THR A 90 -11.32 -1.55 -12.20
N ILE A 91 -10.46 -0.92 -13.00
CA ILE A 91 -10.22 0.53 -12.94
C ILE A 91 -11.51 1.29 -13.24
N GLU A 92 -12.24 0.93 -14.29
CA GLU A 92 -13.54 1.53 -14.62
C GLU A 92 -14.60 1.30 -13.53
N GLU A 93 -14.69 0.09 -12.98
CA GLU A 93 -15.62 -0.22 -11.90
C GLU A 93 -15.29 0.60 -10.64
N ARG A 94 -14.00 0.73 -10.29
CA ARG A 94 -13.53 1.59 -9.19
C ARG A 94 -13.87 3.05 -9.44
N GLN A 95 -13.74 3.54 -10.67
CA GLN A 95 -14.15 4.91 -11.02
C GLN A 95 -15.65 5.11 -10.81
N LYS A 96 -16.51 4.17 -11.24
CA LYS A 96 -17.97 4.23 -11.04
C LYS A 96 -18.34 4.19 -9.55
N ILE A 97 -17.69 3.34 -8.77
CA ILE A 97 -17.91 3.25 -7.31
C ILE A 97 -17.53 4.56 -6.63
N ARG A 98 -16.38 5.15 -6.99
CA ARG A 98 -15.91 6.43 -6.43
C ARG A 98 -16.81 7.59 -6.82
N ALA A 99 -17.33 7.62 -8.05
CA ALA A 99 -18.30 8.63 -8.49
C ALA A 99 -19.60 8.57 -7.67
N LYS A 100 -20.15 7.37 -7.47
CA LYS A 100 -21.32 7.19 -6.60
C LYS A 100 -21.04 7.54 -5.14
N ALA A 101 -19.83 7.27 -4.65
CA ALA A 101 -19.43 7.69 -3.30
C ALA A 101 -19.31 9.21 -3.17
N GLN A 102 -18.86 9.90 -4.23
CA GLN A 102 -18.82 11.37 -4.29
C GLN A 102 -20.24 11.96 -4.18
N GLU A 103 -21.19 11.47 -4.98
CA GLU A 103 -22.60 11.93 -4.92
C GLU A 103 -23.18 11.78 -3.50
N LYS A 104 -22.92 10.65 -2.84
CA LYS A 104 -23.37 10.41 -1.47
C LYS A 104 -22.66 11.30 -0.44
N TRP A 105 -21.40 11.65 -0.69
CA TRP A 105 -20.68 12.58 0.18
C TRP A 105 -21.27 13.99 0.07
N ASP A 106 -21.55 14.46 -1.14
CA ASP A 106 -22.13 15.79 -1.37
C ASP A 106 -23.53 15.91 -0.74
N ASP A 107 -24.36 14.86 -0.85
CA ASP A 107 -25.66 14.78 -0.18
C ASP A 107 -25.53 14.79 1.36
N ALA A 108 -24.68 13.93 1.93
CA ALA A 108 -24.48 13.87 3.38
C ALA A 108 -23.93 15.19 3.95
N ARG A 109 -23.03 15.86 3.21
CA ARG A 109 -22.51 17.18 3.56
C ARG A 109 -23.61 18.24 3.56
N THR A 110 -24.50 18.22 2.57
CA THR A 110 -25.64 19.15 2.47
C THR A 110 -26.63 18.92 3.63
N ARG A 111 -26.79 17.68 4.08
CA ARG A 111 -27.61 17.31 5.24
C ARG A 111 -26.95 17.60 6.59
N GLY A 112 -25.67 17.95 6.63
CA GLY A 112 -24.91 18.18 7.87
C GLY A 112 -24.60 16.92 8.68
N ASP A 113 -24.64 15.73 8.05
CA ASP A 113 -24.26 14.47 8.69
C ASP A 113 -22.75 14.23 8.50
N ASP A 114 -21.94 14.78 9.40
CA ASP A 114 -20.48 14.69 9.34
C ASP A 114 -19.96 13.24 9.35
N LEU A 115 -20.66 12.32 10.03
CA LEU A 115 -20.22 10.91 10.13
C LEU A 115 -20.45 10.18 8.81
N GLU A 116 -21.62 10.34 8.20
CA GLU A 116 -21.94 9.77 6.90
C GLU A 116 -21.10 10.43 5.80
N ALA A 117 -20.92 11.75 5.86
CA ALA A 117 -20.07 12.51 4.94
C ALA A 117 -18.62 12.01 4.99
N PHE A 118 -18.03 11.84 6.18
CA PHE A 118 -16.68 11.33 6.32
C PHE A 118 -16.52 9.94 5.70
N LYS A 119 -17.46 9.02 5.98
CA LYS A 119 -17.44 7.66 5.41
C LYS A 119 -17.45 7.67 3.88
N HIS A 120 -18.31 8.48 3.26
CA HIS A 120 -18.40 8.58 1.81
C HIS A 120 -17.22 9.31 1.19
N ALA A 121 -16.66 10.32 1.88
CA ALA A 121 -15.45 11.02 1.48
C ALA A 121 -14.24 10.08 1.41
N GLN A 122 -14.08 9.18 2.39
CA GLN A 122 -13.03 8.16 2.36
C GLN A 122 -13.15 7.27 1.11
N ALA A 123 -14.36 6.84 0.79
CA ALA A 123 -14.66 5.99 -0.35
C ALA A 123 -14.55 6.70 -1.72
N SER A 124 -14.66 8.04 -1.76
CA SER A 124 -14.54 8.83 -3.00
C SER A 124 -13.09 9.19 -3.38
N SER A 125 -12.12 8.88 -2.51
CA SER A 125 -10.70 9.18 -2.72
C SER A 125 -10.20 8.70 -4.10
N ARG A 126 -9.57 9.61 -4.85
CA ARG A 126 -8.96 9.34 -6.15
C ARG A 126 -7.65 10.10 -6.30
N ILE A 127 -6.69 9.46 -6.97
CA ILE A 127 -5.46 10.11 -7.44
C ILE A 127 -5.84 11.00 -8.62
N LYS A 128 -5.30 12.23 -8.67
CA LYS A 128 -5.56 13.22 -9.72
C LYS A 128 -4.30 14.04 -9.99
N GLY A 129 -4.32 14.75 -11.12
CA GLY A 129 -3.33 15.78 -11.43
C GLY A 129 -1.92 15.24 -11.31
N ASN A 130 -1.05 16.02 -10.65
CA ASN A 130 0.37 15.73 -10.52
C ASN A 130 0.73 15.03 -9.19
N MET A 131 -0.24 14.43 -8.48
CA MET A 131 0.01 13.86 -7.15
C MET A 131 1.16 12.84 -7.10
N ILE A 132 1.33 12.05 -8.16
CA ILE A 132 2.40 11.04 -8.22
C ILE A 132 3.75 11.73 -8.40
N GLU A 133 3.82 12.70 -9.31
CA GLU A 133 5.01 13.51 -9.58
C GLU A 133 5.42 14.32 -8.34
N ASP A 134 4.46 14.96 -7.67
CA ASP A 134 4.68 15.74 -6.44
C ASP A 134 5.13 14.85 -5.29
N THR A 135 4.56 13.65 -5.17
CA THR A 135 5.04 12.63 -4.20
C THR A 135 6.48 12.24 -4.49
N LYS A 136 6.82 11.93 -5.75
CA LYS A 136 8.18 11.54 -6.16
C LYS A 136 9.18 12.67 -5.89
N ARG A 137 8.83 13.91 -6.23
CA ARG A 137 9.64 15.11 -5.93
C ARG A 137 9.89 15.26 -4.43
N LEU A 138 8.85 15.14 -3.61
CA LEU A 138 8.99 15.21 -2.16
C LEU A 138 9.91 14.12 -1.62
N LEU A 139 9.73 12.86 -2.04
CA LEU A 139 10.58 11.75 -1.62
C LEU A 139 12.04 11.94 -2.05
N GLU A 140 12.26 12.47 -3.25
CA GLU A 140 13.60 12.83 -3.73
C GLU A 140 14.25 13.90 -2.84
N TYR A 141 13.53 14.99 -2.53
CA TYR A 141 14.03 16.04 -1.62
C TYR A 141 14.27 15.52 -0.21
N MET A 142 13.45 14.57 0.26
CA MET A 142 13.65 13.88 1.53
C MET A 142 14.84 12.89 1.50
N GLY A 143 15.44 12.64 0.33
CA GLY A 143 16.56 11.73 0.16
C GLY A 143 16.17 10.25 0.24
N ILE A 144 14.91 9.92 -0.06
CA ILE A 144 14.37 8.56 0.07
C ILE A 144 14.53 7.80 -1.24
N ALA A 145 14.94 6.53 -1.14
CA ALA A 145 15.03 5.66 -2.30
C ALA A 145 13.63 5.42 -2.90
N GLN A 146 13.56 5.45 -4.23
CA GLN A 146 12.35 5.13 -4.99
C GLN A 146 12.66 4.18 -6.14
N VAL A 147 11.72 3.32 -6.47
CA VAL A 147 11.79 2.36 -7.58
C VAL A 147 10.56 2.52 -8.47
N GLN A 148 10.77 2.57 -9.78
CA GLN A 148 9.71 2.55 -10.76
C GLN A 148 9.52 1.11 -11.25
N ALA A 149 8.41 0.48 -10.90
CA ALA A 149 8.06 -0.83 -11.43
C ALA A 149 7.70 -0.73 -12.92
N PRO A 150 7.96 -1.77 -13.73
CA PRO A 150 7.47 -1.80 -15.12
C PRO A 150 5.94 -1.96 -15.16
N SER A 151 5.37 -2.72 -14.22
CA SER A 151 3.93 -2.90 -14.05
C SER A 151 3.49 -2.69 -12.59
N GLU A 152 3.23 -3.73 -11.82
CA GLU A 152 2.67 -3.62 -10.47
C GLU A 152 3.73 -3.35 -9.40
N GLY A 153 3.51 -2.34 -8.55
CA GLY A 153 4.43 -1.97 -7.47
C GLY A 153 4.59 -3.08 -6.43
N GLU A 154 3.51 -3.77 -6.05
CA GLU A 154 3.60 -4.91 -5.13
C GLU A 154 4.38 -6.09 -5.71
N ALA A 155 4.33 -6.29 -7.02
CA ALA A 155 5.09 -7.34 -7.68
C ALA A 155 6.59 -7.04 -7.64
N GLN A 156 6.96 -5.79 -7.96
CA GLN A 156 8.35 -5.32 -7.85
C GLN A 156 8.84 -5.35 -6.40
N ALA A 157 8.04 -4.88 -5.44
CA ALA A 157 8.36 -4.95 -4.01
C ALA A 157 8.58 -6.40 -3.56
N SER A 158 7.72 -7.33 -4.01
CA SER A 158 7.87 -8.76 -3.75
C SER A 158 9.15 -9.34 -4.33
N SER A 159 9.54 -8.94 -5.55
CA SER A 159 10.82 -9.33 -6.16
C SER A 159 12.00 -8.85 -5.33
N MET A 160 12.00 -7.58 -4.92
CA MET A 160 13.08 -7.01 -4.10
C MET A 160 13.28 -7.78 -2.78
N VAL A 161 12.21 -8.30 -2.17
CA VAL A 161 12.30 -9.13 -0.97
C VAL A 161 12.83 -10.53 -1.28
N LYS A 162 12.37 -11.17 -2.36
CA LYS A 162 12.89 -12.48 -2.81
C LYS A 162 14.38 -12.41 -3.13
N ASP A 163 14.84 -11.31 -3.72
CA ASP A 163 16.23 -11.07 -4.10
C ASP A 163 17.12 -10.61 -2.93
N GLY A 164 16.56 -10.53 -1.72
CA GLY A 164 17.26 -10.11 -0.50
C GLY A 164 17.66 -8.63 -0.48
N LYS A 165 17.12 -7.80 -1.38
CA LYS A 165 17.36 -6.35 -1.43
C LYS A 165 16.49 -5.58 -0.43
N ALA A 166 15.35 -6.16 -0.06
CA ALA A 166 14.50 -5.69 1.03
C ALA A 166 14.20 -6.82 2.02
N TYR A 167 13.93 -6.47 3.28
CA TYR A 167 13.53 -7.42 4.32
C TYR A 167 12.06 -7.84 4.19
N ALA A 168 11.18 -6.91 3.85
CA ALA A 168 9.75 -7.16 3.70
C ALA A 168 9.11 -6.19 2.70
N ALA A 169 7.98 -6.61 2.13
CA ALA A 169 7.11 -5.75 1.35
C ALA A 169 6.14 -5.03 2.30
N GLY A 170 5.96 -3.73 2.11
CA GLY A 170 5.08 -2.89 2.91
C GLY A 170 3.79 -2.57 2.17
N SER A 171 2.68 -3.19 2.56
CA SER A 171 1.35 -2.91 1.99
C SER A 171 0.24 -3.23 2.98
N GLN A 172 -0.95 -2.66 2.79
CA GLN A 172 -2.16 -3.13 3.46
C GLN A 172 -2.84 -4.28 2.75
N ASP A 173 -2.59 -4.48 1.46
CA ASP A 173 -3.23 -5.55 0.70
C ASP A 173 -2.42 -6.85 0.83
N TYR A 174 -2.99 -7.96 0.35
CA TYR A 174 -2.34 -9.27 0.40
C TYR A 174 -1.72 -9.66 -0.95
N ASP A 175 -1.74 -8.80 -1.97
CA ASP A 175 -1.31 -9.18 -3.31
C ASP A 175 0.21 -9.42 -3.36
N ALA A 176 1.00 -8.75 -2.50
CA ALA A 176 2.42 -9.04 -2.29
C ALA A 176 2.68 -10.51 -1.89
N LEU A 177 1.79 -11.13 -1.10
CA LEU A 177 1.90 -12.57 -0.79
C LEU A 177 1.66 -13.42 -2.04
N LEU A 178 0.73 -13.01 -2.91
CA LEU A 178 0.43 -13.69 -4.17
C LEU A 178 1.60 -13.60 -5.16
N PHE A 179 2.25 -12.44 -5.27
CA PHE A 179 3.50 -12.24 -6.02
C PHE A 179 4.72 -12.95 -5.39
N GLY A 180 4.54 -13.48 -4.18
CA GLY A 180 5.50 -14.33 -3.49
C GLY A 180 6.48 -13.61 -2.59
N ALA A 181 6.13 -12.44 -2.04
CA ALA A 181 6.91 -11.81 -0.98
C ALA A 181 7.02 -12.79 0.22
N PRO A 182 8.24 -13.16 0.65
CA PRO A 182 8.43 -14.02 1.82
C PRO A 182 7.86 -13.41 3.11
N ILE A 183 7.98 -12.09 3.26
CA ILE A 183 7.52 -11.32 4.43
C ILE A 183 6.76 -10.08 3.93
N VAL A 184 5.57 -9.88 4.49
CA VAL A 184 4.77 -8.67 4.29
C VAL A 184 4.55 -7.99 5.64
N VAL A 185 4.73 -6.67 5.69
CA VAL A 185 4.45 -5.85 6.86
C VAL A 185 3.30 -4.89 6.54
N ARG A 186 2.23 -4.98 7.32
CA ARG A 186 1.06 -4.10 7.23
C ARG A 186 1.10 -3.04 8.30
N ASN A 187 0.21 -2.05 8.21
CA ASN A 187 0.09 -0.94 9.18
C ASN A 187 1.30 -0.01 9.31
N LEU A 188 2.15 0.07 8.28
CA LEU A 188 3.29 1.01 8.24
C LEU A 188 2.87 2.48 8.12
N ALA A 189 1.79 2.77 7.37
CA ALA A 189 1.27 4.14 7.19
C ALA A 189 0.46 4.65 8.39
N VAL A 190 0.05 3.77 9.30
CA VAL A 190 -0.87 4.09 10.39
C VAL A 190 -0.09 4.02 11.70
N THR A 191 0.54 5.13 12.10
CA THR A 191 1.09 5.23 13.46
C THR A 191 0.12 5.96 14.39
N GLY A 192 -0.15 5.34 15.54
CA GLY A 192 -0.95 5.89 16.63
C GLY A 192 -2.34 5.27 16.79
N LYS A 193 -3.18 5.99 17.55
CA LYS A 193 -4.53 5.54 17.90
C LYS A 193 -5.54 5.84 16.80
N LYS A 194 -6.11 4.80 16.20
CA LYS A 194 -7.25 4.92 15.29
C LYS A 194 -8.54 5.01 16.10
N LYS A 195 -9.29 6.11 15.93
CA LYS A 195 -10.67 6.18 16.44
C LYS A 195 -11.55 5.25 15.60
N LEU A 196 -12.25 4.32 16.25
CA LEU A 196 -13.23 3.47 15.56
C LEU A 196 -14.39 4.33 15.05
N ALA A 197 -14.74 4.19 13.78
CA ALA A 197 -15.87 4.90 13.20
C ALA A 197 -17.16 4.62 14.01
N GLY A 198 -17.84 5.68 14.46
CA GLY A 198 -19.05 5.58 15.29
C GLY A 198 -18.83 5.17 16.74
N LYS A 199 -17.59 5.02 17.23
CA LYS A 199 -17.28 4.70 18.63
C LYS A 199 -16.23 5.66 19.21
N SER A 200 -16.38 6.07 20.46
CA SER A 200 -15.37 6.86 21.18
C SER A 200 -14.19 6.02 21.69
N ILE A 201 -13.81 5.00 20.93
CA ILE A 201 -12.74 4.06 21.28
C ILE A 201 -11.57 4.30 20.33
N PHE A 202 -10.40 4.45 20.92
CA PHE A 202 -9.12 4.63 20.25
C PHE A 202 -8.33 3.33 20.35
N VAL A 203 -8.00 2.72 19.20
CA VAL A 203 -7.22 1.48 19.13
C VAL A 203 -5.82 1.82 18.66
N ASP A 204 -4.80 1.44 19.43
CA ASP A 204 -3.42 1.52 18.97
C ASP A 204 -3.24 0.56 17.81
N VAL A 205 -2.87 1.10 16.64
CA VAL A 205 -2.59 0.29 15.46
C VAL A 205 -1.10 -0.02 15.46
N LYS A 206 -0.78 -1.30 15.61
CA LYS A 206 0.60 -1.82 15.55
C LYS A 206 0.90 -2.38 14.16
N PRO A 207 2.17 -2.36 13.72
CA PRO A 207 2.60 -3.11 12.55
C PRO A 207 2.28 -4.61 12.69
N GLU A 208 1.78 -5.21 11.62
CA GLU A 208 1.51 -6.64 11.53
C GLU A 208 2.53 -7.27 10.59
N LEU A 209 3.21 -8.33 11.02
CA LEU A 209 4.13 -9.10 10.18
C LEU A 209 3.47 -10.41 9.77
N ILE A 210 3.54 -10.70 8.48
CA ILE A 210 3.02 -11.93 7.86
C ILE A 210 4.16 -12.64 7.14
N GLU A 211 4.29 -13.94 7.37
CA GLU A 211 5.26 -14.81 6.71
C GLU A 211 4.54 -15.77 5.75
N LEU A 212 4.82 -15.64 4.45
CA LEU A 212 4.19 -16.45 3.41
C LEU A 212 4.42 -17.94 3.65
N GLY A 213 5.67 -18.34 3.96
CA GLY A 213 6.05 -19.74 4.17
C GLY A 213 5.24 -20.42 5.27
N LYS A 214 5.06 -19.76 6.42
CA LYS A 214 4.27 -20.29 7.54
C LYS A 214 2.79 -20.45 7.17
N GLY A 215 2.24 -19.49 6.43
CA GLY A 215 0.87 -19.58 5.93
C GLY A 215 0.67 -20.75 4.97
N LEU A 216 1.57 -20.91 4.00
CA LEU A 216 1.53 -22.02 3.03
C LEU A 216 1.67 -23.38 3.72
N GLU A 217 2.57 -23.51 4.70
CA GLU A 217 2.78 -24.72 5.50
C GLU A 217 1.53 -25.07 6.33
N ALA A 218 0.98 -24.10 7.07
CA ALA A 218 -0.22 -24.30 7.89
C ALA A 218 -1.43 -24.71 7.04
N LEU A 219 -1.54 -24.16 5.83
CA LEU A 219 -2.59 -24.50 4.89
C LEU A 219 -2.29 -25.79 4.11
N GLY A 220 -1.04 -26.26 4.06
CA GLY A 220 -0.64 -27.41 3.25
C GLY A 220 -0.91 -27.19 1.75
N ILE A 221 -0.54 -26.01 1.23
CA ILE A 221 -0.71 -25.63 -0.19
C ILE A 221 0.56 -24.98 -0.74
N SER A 222 0.72 -24.99 -2.07
CA SER A 222 1.78 -24.24 -2.75
C SER A 222 1.38 -22.77 -2.99
N ARG A 223 2.36 -21.92 -3.36
CA ARG A 223 2.07 -20.54 -3.80
C ARG A 223 1.17 -20.53 -5.04
N GLU A 224 1.37 -21.46 -5.96
CA GLU A 224 0.50 -21.60 -7.14
C GLU A 224 -0.95 -21.88 -6.73
N GLN A 225 -1.15 -22.77 -5.77
CA GLN A 225 -2.48 -23.05 -5.22
C GLN A 225 -3.07 -21.86 -4.46
N LEU A 226 -2.24 -21.05 -3.79
CA LEU A 226 -2.69 -19.80 -3.18
C LEU A 226 -3.21 -18.81 -4.24
N VAL A 227 -2.50 -18.67 -5.36
CA VAL A 227 -2.94 -17.85 -6.50
C VAL A 227 -4.24 -18.40 -7.07
N ASP A 228 -4.34 -19.72 -7.27
CA ASP A 228 -5.58 -20.36 -7.74
C ASP A 228 -6.76 -20.07 -6.79
N ILE A 229 -6.54 -20.14 -5.47
CA ILE A 229 -7.56 -19.76 -4.48
C ILE A 229 -7.96 -18.29 -4.63
N ALA A 230 -6.99 -17.39 -4.76
CA ALA A 230 -7.23 -15.96 -4.94
C ALA A 230 -8.07 -15.68 -6.19
N LEU A 231 -7.79 -16.36 -7.30
CA LEU A 231 -8.55 -16.25 -8.55
C LEU A 231 -9.98 -16.78 -8.41
N LEU A 232 -10.21 -17.85 -7.64
CA LEU A 232 -11.57 -18.33 -7.36
C LEU A 232 -12.37 -17.34 -6.51
N VAL A 233 -11.73 -16.68 -5.54
CA VAL A 233 -12.35 -15.68 -4.66
C VAL A 233 -12.62 -14.37 -5.41
N GLY A 234 -11.68 -13.95 -6.24
CA GLY A 234 -11.70 -12.70 -7.00
C GLY A 234 -10.56 -11.78 -6.58
N THR A 235 -9.90 -11.22 -7.60
CA THR A 235 -8.74 -10.33 -7.49
C THR A 235 -9.05 -8.99 -8.16
N ASP A 236 -8.08 -8.08 -8.20
CA ASP A 236 -8.18 -6.87 -9.02
C ASP A 236 -8.20 -7.15 -10.54
N TYR A 237 -7.96 -8.39 -10.95
CA TYR A 237 -7.86 -8.79 -12.36
C TYR A 237 -9.05 -9.65 -12.82
N ASN A 238 -9.82 -10.22 -11.88
CA ASN A 238 -11.00 -11.02 -12.18
C ASN A 238 -12.05 -10.93 -11.06
N LYS A 239 -13.33 -11.06 -11.40
CA LYS A 239 -14.43 -10.95 -10.42
C LYS A 239 -14.56 -12.11 -9.43
N GLY A 240 -13.77 -13.17 -9.60
CA GLY A 240 -13.98 -14.43 -8.88
C GLY A 240 -15.26 -15.14 -9.27
N ILE A 241 -15.59 -16.20 -8.52
CA ILE A 241 -16.80 -16.99 -8.71
C ILE A 241 -17.80 -16.66 -7.62
N LYS A 242 -19.01 -16.26 -8.04
CA LYS A 242 -20.10 -15.92 -7.12
C LYS A 242 -20.39 -17.09 -6.16
N GLY A 243 -20.36 -16.82 -4.86
CA GLY A 243 -20.64 -17.81 -3.82
C GLY A 243 -19.43 -18.72 -3.48
N ILE A 244 -18.23 -18.32 -3.87
CA ILE A 244 -16.96 -18.93 -3.46
C ILE A 244 -16.15 -17.93 -2.65
N GLY A 245 -16.12 -18.12 -1.34
CA GLY A 245 -15.21 -17.40 -0.44
C GLY A 245 -13.93 -18.21 -0.15
N PRO A 246 -12.98 -17.64 0.61
CA PRO A 246 -11.65 -18.21 0.83
C PRO A 246 -11.68 -19.68 1.27
N LYS A 247 -12.42 -20.02 2.33
CA LYS A 247 -12.51 -21.39 2.85
C LYS A 247 -13.04 -22.41 1.82
N LYS A 248 -13.99 -21.99 0.98
CA LYS A 248 -14.57 -22.86 -0.06
C LYS A 248 -13.61 -23.04 -1.23
N ALA A 249 -12.93 -21.96 -1.64
CA ALA A 249 -11.87 -22.02 -2.65
C ALA A 249 -10.73 -22.93 -2.20
N LEU A 250 -10.26 -22.80 -0.96
CA LEU A 250 -9.24 -23.69 -0.39
C LEU A 250 -9.65 -25.17 -0.45
N LYS A 251 -10.90 -25.48 -0.07
CA LYS A 251 -11.42 -26.86 -0.15
C LYS A 251 -11.45 -27.39 -1.58
N LEU A 252 -11.84 -26.56 -2.55
CA LEU A 252 -11.87 -26.94 -3.96
C LEU A 252 -10.45 -27.19 -4.49
N ILE A 253 -9.50 -26.29 -4.24
CA ILE A 253 -8.13 -26.45 -4.70
C ILE A 253 -7.43 -27.63 -4.03
N LYS A 254 -7.68 -27.91 -2.74
CA LYS A 254 -7.19 -29.15 -2.10
C LYS A 254 -7.77 -30.43 -2.70
N LYS A 255 -9.02 -30.38 -3.19
CA LYS A 255 -9.68 -31.53 -3.81
C LYS A 255 -9.18 -31.78 -5.24
N HIS A 256 -9.00 -30.72 -6.02
CA HIS A 256 -8.73 -30.80 -7.46
C HIS A 256 -7.26 -30.57 -7.84
N GLY A 257 -6.45 -30.04 -6.93
CA GLY A 257 -5.05 -29.69 -7.16
C GLY A 257 -4.89 -28.35 -7.89
N ARG A 258 -5.58 -28.16 -9.01
CA ARG A 258 -5.49 -26.96 -9.88
C ARG A 258 -6.83 -26.29 -10.11
N ILE A 259 -6.80 -25.00 -10.42
CA ILE A 259 -8.00 -24.20 -10.69
C ILE A 259 -8.79 -24.68 -11.91
N GLU A 260 -8.14 -25.15 -12.97
CA GLU A 260 -8.81 -25.63 -14.19
C GLU A 260 -9.73 -26.82 -13.87
N ASP A 261 -9.23 -27.76 -13.08
CA ASP A 261 -9.95 -28.96 -12.65
C ASP A 261 -11.14 -28.58 -11.72
N ALA A 262 -10.98 -27.55 -10.88
CA ALA A 262 -12.07 -27.02 -10.05
C ALA A 262 -13.14 -26.28 -10.87
N LEU A 263 -12.74 -25.53 -11.90
CA LEU A 263 -13.64 -24.82 -12.81
C LEU A 263 -14.49 -25.80 -13.64
N CYS A 264 -13.91 -26.92 -14.07
CA CYS A 264 -14.64 -27.98 -14.77
C CYS A 264 -15.79 -28.57 -13.92
N GLU A 265 -15.56 -28.84 -12.62
CA GLU A 265 -16.62 -29.31 -11.71
C GLU A 265 -17.73 -28.26 -11.53
N LEU A 266 -17.34 -26.98 -11.42
CA LEU A 266 -18.26 -25.87 -11.25
C LEU A 266 -19.02 -25.50 -12.53
N LYS A 267 -18.53 -25.96 -13.70
CA LYS A 267 -19.01 -25.55 -15.04
C LYS A 267 -18.98 -24.03 -15.21
N MET A 268 -17.89 -23.42 -14.72
CA MET A 268 -17.66 -21.98 -14.78
C MET A 268 -16.32 -21.71 -15.46
N GLU A 269 -16.15 -20.49 -15.96
CA GLU A 269 -14.90 -20.06 -16.59
C GLU A 269 -14.48 -18.69 -16.06
N ILE A 270 -13.17 -18.49 -15.97
CA ILE A 270 -12.56 -17.19 -15.66
C ILE A 270 -11.88 -16.71 -16.94
N LYS A 271 -12.28 -15.54 -17.42
CA LYS A 271 -11.64 -14.91 -18.59
C LYS A 271 -10.17 -14.59 -18.26
N ASN A 272 -9.30 -14.81 -19.24
CA ASN A 272 -7.86 -14.57 -19.15
C ASN A 272 -7.17 -15.29 -17.98
N LEU A 273 -7.67 -16.47 -17.60
CA LEU A 273 -7.20 -17.21 -16.43
C LEU A 273 -5.68 -17.39 -16.43
N HIS A 274 -5.12 -17.85 -17.55
CA HIS A 274 -3.69 -18.11 -17.66
C HIS A 274 -2.86 -16.83 -17.63
N GLU A 275 -3.29 -15.75 -18.31
CA GLU A 275 -2.55 -14.49 -18.25
C GLU A 275 -2.53 -13.89 -16.84
N ILE A 276 -3.67 -13.96 -16.13
CA ILE A 276 -3.76 -13.44 -14.76
C ILE A 276 -2.96 -14.31 -13.80
N LYS A 277 -3.01 -15.64 -13.94
CA LYS A 277 -2.20 -16.55 -13.13
C LYS A 277 -0.70 -16.30 -13.36
N ASN A 278 -0.27 -16.15 -14.61
CA ASN A 278 1.10 -15.83 -14.95
C ASN A 278 1.54 -14.48 -14.39
N LEU A 279 0.67 -13.46 -14.36
CA LEU A 279 0.98 -12.18 -13.73
C LEU A 279 1.45 -12.35 -12.27
N PHE A 280 0.82 -13.23 -11.49
CA PHE A 280 1.24 -13.45 -10.10
C PHE A 280 2.47 -14.34 -9.98
N LEU A 281 2.59 -15.35 -10.84
CA LEU A 281 3.65 -16.35 -10.72
C LEU A 281 4.98 -15.89 -11.31
N ASP A 282 4.92 -15.17 -12.41
CA ASP A 282 6.03 -14.63 -13.17
C ASP A 282 5.73 -13.17 -13.59
N PRO A 283 5.66 -12.24 -12.61
CA PRO A 283 5.36 -10.84 -12.89
C PRO A 283 6.48 -10.16 -13.67
N ASP A 284 6.11 -9.18 -14.49
CA ASP A 284 7.06 -8.23 -15.08
C ASP A 284 7.67 -7.35 -13.97
N VAL A 285 8.97 -7.50 -13.76
CA VAL A 285 9.77 -6.80 -12.74
C VAL A 285 11.13 -6.41 -13.31
N THR A 286 11.67 -5.30 -12.84
CA THR A 286 12.99 -4.82 -13.28
C THR A 286 14.08 -5.17 -12.27
N PRO A 287 15.25 -5.68 -12.72
CA PRO A 287 16.44 -5.77 -11.88
C PRO A 287 17.20 -4.42 -11.78
N GLU A 288 16.83 -3.44 -12.63
CA GLU A 288 17.52 -2.16 -12.74
C GLU A 288 16.92 -1.15 -11.76
N TYR A 289 17.50 -1.11 -10.56
CA TYR A 289 17.21 -0.08 -9.56
C TYR A 289 18.41 0.12 -8.63
N ASP A 290 18.46 1.30 -8.01
CA ASP A 290 19.55 1.68 -7.12
C ASP A 290 18.99 2.17 -5.78
N LEU A 291 19.34 1.47 -4.71
CA LEU A 291 18.84 1.75 -3.36
C LEU A 291 19.79 2.72 -2.66
N LYS A 292 19.62 4.01 -2.95
CA LYS A 292 20.40 5.09 -2.32
C LYS A 292 19.53 5.99 -1.49
N TRP A 293 19.83 6.05 -0.20
CA TRP A 293 19.31 7.05 0.73
C TRP A 293 20.31 8.20 0.82
N LYS A 294 19.87 9.39 0.45
CA LYS A 294 20.67 10.62 0.44
C LYS A 294 20.36 11.46 1.66
N LYS A 295 21.18 12.47 1.92
CA LYS A 295 20.86 13.48 2.92
C LYS A 295 19.63 14.29 2.46
N PRO A 296 18.65 14.55 3.34
CA PRO A 296 17.50 15.39 3.00
C PRO A 296 17.93 16.81 2.63
N ASP A 297 17.34 17.36 1.56
CA ASP A 297 17.49 18.76 1.18
C ASP A 297 16.45 19.61 1.90
N SER A 298 16.84 20.13 3.07
CA SER A 298 15.96 20.99 3.87
C SER A 298 15.41 22.19 3.10
N LYS A 299 16.19 22.81 2.21
CA LYS A 299 15.76 24.02 1.50
C LYS A 299 14.72 23.67 0.45
N ALA A 300 14.95 22.59 -0.31
CA ALA A 300 14.00 22.11 -1.30
C ALA A 300 12.69 21.65 -0.66
N ILE A 301 12.73 20.92 0.46
CA ILE A 301 11.52 20.49 1.18
C ILE A 301 10.71 21.70 1.67
N MET A 302 11.38 22.66 2.32
CA MET A 302 10.72 23.85 2.85
C MET A 302 10.06 24.67 1.75
N LYS A 303 10.80 24.95 0.66
CA LYS A 303 10.26 25.66 -0.51
C LYS A 303 9.06 24.91 -1.11
N PHE A 304 9.21 23.62 -1.38
CA PHE A 304 8.17 22.84 -2.03
C PHE A 304 6.90 22.75 -1.19
N LEU A 305 7.01 22.49 0.11
CA LEU A 305 5.83 22.34 0.95
C LEU A 305 5.24 23.67 1.41
N CYS A 306 6.06 24.64 1.79
CA CYS A 306 5.58 25.90 2.38
C CYS A 306 5.24 26.92 1.30
N ASP A 307 6.12 27.12 0.31
CA ASP A 307 5.93 28.17 -0.70
C ASP A 307 4.99 27.72 -1.82
N GLU A 308 5.08 26.46 -2.27
CA GLU A 308 4.25 25.95 -3.39
C GLU A 308 2.91 25.37 -2.93
N HIS A 309 2.81 24.84 -1.69
CA HIS A 309 1.65 24.08 -1.20
C HIS A 309 1.09 24.56 0.16
N ASP A 310 1.49 25.75 0.62
CA ASP A 310 0.92 26.44 1.80
C ASP A 310 1.00 25.64 3.12
N PHE A 311 1.99 24.75 3.27
CA PHE A 311 2.22 24.10 4.55
C PHE A 311 2.79 25.09 5.57
N SER A 312 2.47 24.85 6.84
CA SER A 312 3.00 25.64 7.95
C SER A 312 4.51 25.45 8.10
N GLU A 313 5.28 26.50 7.84
CA GLU A 313 6.74 26.51 7.98
C GLU A 313 7.22 25.94 9.30
N VAL A 314 6.61 26.36 10.42
CA VAL A 314 6.96 25.88 11.77
C VAL A 314 6.78 24.36 11.90
N ARG A 315 5.74 23.79 11.29
CA ARG A 315 5.48 22.34 11.36
C ARG A 315 6.40 21.55 10.43
N VAL A 316 6.64 22.05 9.22
CA VAL A 316 7.53 21.40 8.25
C VAL A 316 8.98 21.44 8.74
N SER A 317 9.45 22.59 9.23
CA SER A 317 10.80 22.75 9.78
C SER A 317 11.10 21.73 10.88
N LYS A 318 10.18 21.54 11.84
CA LYS A 318 10.32 20.51 12.88
C LYS A 318 10.40 19.08 12.33
N ALA A 319 9.61 18.76 11.30
CA ALA A 319 9.65 17.44 10.67
C ALA A 319 10.94 17.21 9.88
N VAL A 320 11.47 18.26 9.25
CA VAL A 320 12.73 18.22 8.51
C VAL A 320 13.92 18.09 9.46
N GLU A 321 13.94 18.82 10.58
CA GLU A 321 14.96 18.68 11.63
C GLU A 321 15.05 17.23 12.14
N ARG A 322 13.89 16.65 12.47
CA ARG A 322 13.75 15.25 12.87
C ARG A 322 14.27 14.29 11.80
N LEU A 323 13.88 14.52 10.54
CA LEU A 323 14.32 13.71 9.40
C LEU A 323 15.84 13.74 9.21
N ILE A 324 16.47 14.92 9.30
CA ILE A 324 17.92 15.09 9.17
C ILE A 324 18.63 14.37 10.30
N GLN A 325 18.20 14.58 11.56
CA GLN A 325 18.80 13.93 12.72
C GLN A 325 18.76 12.40 12.57
N ALA A 326 17.61 11.85 12.22
CA ALA A 326 17.44 10.41 12.06
C ALA A 326 18.25 9.84 10.87
N SER A 327 18.35 10.59 9.77
CA SER A 327 19.16 10.20 8.61
C SER A 327 20.66 10.17 8.92
N ASP A 328 21.17 11.15 9.66
CA ASP A 328 22.58 11.20 10.07
C ASP A 328 22.94 10.08 11.06
N GLU A 329 22.04 9.71 11.97
CA GLU A 329 22.23 8.56 12.88
C GLU A 329 22.35 7.24 12.11
N GLY A 330 21.52 7.05 11.08
CA GLY A 330 21.55 5.87 10.21
C GLY A 330 22.82 5.76 9.36
N GLN A 331 23.37 6.89 8.88
CA GLN A 331 24.61 6.92 8.09
C GLN A 331 25.85 6.59 8.93
N LYS A 332 25.95 7.10 10.16
CA LYS A 332 27.08 6.79 11.07
C LYS A 332 27.20 5.30 11.39
N THR A 333 26.08 4.58 11.40
CA THR A 333 26.09 3.12 11.55
C THR A 333 26.56 2.37 10.31
N LEU A 334 26.53 2.94 9.11
CA LEU A 334 27.04 2.29 7.89
C LEU A 334 28.56 2.41 7.80
N ASP A 335 29.12 3.59 8.09
CA ASP A 335 30.56 3.84 8.06
C ASP A 335 31.35 3.00 9.08
N ARG A 336 30.67 2.40 10.07
CA ARG A 336 31.29 1.49 11.05
C ARG A 336 31.40 0.03 10.59
N TRP A 337 30.79 -0.33 9.47
CA TRP A 337 30.73 -1.71 8.97
C TRP A 337 31.41 -1.89 7.60
N PHE A 338 31.98 -0.83 7.04
CA PHE A 338 32.81 -0.85 5.83
C PHE A 338 34.28 -0.61 6.15
#